data_AF-A0A1B1C731-F1
#
_entry.id   AF-A0A1B1C731-F1
#
_cell.length_a   1.000
_cell.length_b   1.000
_cell.length_c   1.000
_cell.angle_alpha   90.00
_cell.angle_beta   90.00
_cell.angle_gamma   90.00
#
_symmetry.space_group_name_H-M   'P 1'
#
loop_
_entity.id
_entity.type
_entity.pdbx_description
1 polymer ?
#
loop_
_entity_poly.entity_id
_entity_poly.type
_entity_poly.pdbx_seq_one_letter_code
_entity_poly.pdbx_strand_id
1 'polypeptide(L)'
;MVNWIESKVFQMARYSDLVVLLPGITGSVLAKDGEVLWGTAARDFWRMFWEKSLDQMQLRSADNGDDDLGDGIEAIGLVSNVTIVPGLLKIDGYSNTSSYLTGNLPLTRGENYFEFPYDWRRDNRVSARRLERFCHEKLKLWRELSGNEAAKIVFIAHSMGGLVARYYIECLEGWKCVRSLITLGTPYRGSLNALDSICNGTKKKFAGFEVDGSHAFRSFQSLYQLLPTYPVIDLGDGALRRTTEVDLPFLEADRAAQARAFHSEIEEAASANVAAVANLNDRTRIVPVIGIDQPTSQSAMWAGAGPLQMLRSIGGEDDGGDQTVPQ
;
A
#
# COMPACT_ATOMS: atom_id res chain seq x y z
N MET A 1 42.69 10.77 -32.44
CA MET A 1 41.45 10.05 -32.79
C MET A 1 41.16 8.89 -31.81
N VAL A 2 41.60 8.99 -30.55
CA VAL A 2 41.44 7.93 -29.52
C VAL A 2 40.56 8.42 -28.35
N ASN A 3 40.49 9.74 -28.10
CA ASN A 3 39.67 10.30 -27.01
C ASN A 3 38.15 10.39 -27.27
N TRP A 4 37.66 10.06 -28.48
CA TRP A 4 36.23 10.16 -28.78
C TRP A 4 35.50 8.83 -28.59
N ILE A 5 36.21 7.70 -28.75
CA ILE A 5 35.63 6.35 -28.62
C ILE A 5 35.50 5.96 -27.14
N GLU A 6 36.42 6.37 -26.27
CA GLU A 6 36.33 6.10 -24.82
C GLU A 6 35.13 6.82 -24.16
N SER A 7 34.74 8.00 -24.67
CA SER A 7 33.56 8.73 -24.14
C SER A 7 32.22 8.06 -24.42
N LYS A 8 32.15 7.19 -25.46
CA LYS A 8 30.94 6.43 -25.80
C LYS A 8 30.92 5.03 -25.21
N VAL A 9 32.08 4.45 -24.89
CA VAL A 9 32.21 3.08 -24.38
C VAL A 9 32.03 2.99 -22.85
N PHE A 10 32.07 4.12 -22.12
CA PHE A 10 31.80 4.18 -20.68
C PHE A 10 30.41 4.69 -20.27
N GLN A 11 29.48 4.90 -21.21
CA GLN A 11 28.06 4.79 -20.87
C GLN A 11 27.72 3.31 -20.75
N MET A 12 28.08 2.68 -19.64
CA MET A 12 27.27 1.57 -19.14
C MET A 12 25.83 2.09 -19.16
N ALA A 13 24.94 1.42 -19.91
CA ALA A 13 23.58 1.87 -20.12
C ALA A 13 22.90 2.11 -18.76
N ARG A 14 22.96 3.36 -18.27
CA ARG A 14 22.26 3.78 -17.07
C ARG A 14 20.79 3.58 -17.36
N TYR A 15 20.08 2.93 -16.44
CA TYR A 15 18.64 2.83 -16.55
C TYR A 15 18.07 4.23 -16.70
N SER A 16 17.28 4.48 -17.76
CA SER A 16 16.93 5.84 -18.17
C SER A 16 16.00 6.56 -17.20
N ASP A 17 15.30 5.82 -16.35
CA ASP A 17 14.24 6.30 -15.48
C ASP A 17 14.61 6.20 -14.01
N LEU A 18 13.84 6.89 -13.18
CA LEU A 18 13.89 6.78 -11.72
C LEU A 18 12.99 5.64 -11.26
N VAL A 19 13.49 4.72 -10.43
CA VAL A 19 12.69 3.64 -9.84
C VAL A 19 12.40 3.93 -8.37
N VAL A 20 11.13 3.79 -7.96
CA VAL A 20 10.70 3.98 -6.57
C VAL A 20 9.91 2.75 -6.09
N LEU A 21 10.36 2.16 -4.99
CA LEU A 21 9.71 1.03 -4.31
C LEU A 21 8.78 1.53 -3.20
N LEU A 22 7.51 1.14 -3.26
CA LEU A 22 6.50 1.46 -2.24
C LEU A 22 6.05 0.20 -1.49
N PRO A 23 6.09 0.21 -0.15
CA PRO A 23 5.59 -0.89 0.65
C PRO A 23 4.05 -0.91 0.78
N GLY A 24 3.51 -2.03 1.22
CA GLY A 24 2.12 -2.18 1.66
C GLY A 24 1.88 -1.72 3.10
N ILE A 25 0.65 -1.92 3.58
CA ILE A 25 0.32 -1.69 4.99
C ILE A 25 1.29 -2.45 5.89
N THR A 26 1.76 -1.81 6.97
CA THR A 26 2.79 -2.34 7.88
C THR A 26 4.20 -2.52 7.32
N GLY A 27 4.43 -2.15 6.06
CA GLY A 27 5.71 -2.39 5.38
C GLY A 27 6.79 -1.33 5.60
N SER A 28 6.46 -0.21 6.27
CA SER A 28 7.44 0.78 6.74
C SER A 28 7.71 0.65 8.22
N VAL A 29 8.98 0.87 8.60
CA VAL A 29 9.42 1.06 9.98
C VAL A 29 8.86 2.39 10.46
N LEU A 30 8.08 2.36 11.55
CA LEU A 30 7.59 3.57 12.21
C LEU A 30 8.41 3.81 13.47
N ALA A 31 8.84 5.06 13.67
CA ALA A 31 9.50 5.51 14.89
C ALA A 31 8.72 6.66 15.49
N LYS A 32 8.68 6.73 16.83
CA LYS A 32 8.10 7.83 17.59
C LYS A 32 9.20 8.56 18.33
N ASP A 33 9.35 9.86 18.10
CA ASP A 33 10.35 10.70 18.79
C ASP A 33 11.79 10.13 18.72
N GLY A 34 12.12 9.48 17.60
CA GLY A 34 13.41 8.81 17.36
C GLY A 34 13.53 7.37 17.84
N GLU A 35 12.55 6.84 18.59
CA GLU A 35 12.52 5.45 19.03
C GLU A 35 11.67 4.57 18.10
N VAL A 36 12.20 3.40 17.69
CA VAL A 36 11.48 2.52 16.76
C VAL A 36 10.26 1.89 17.45
N LEU A 37 9.08 2.17 16.89
CA LEU A 37 7.78 1.71 17.36
C LEU A 37 7.34 0.42 16.65
N TRP A 38 7.65 0.30 15.35
CA TRP A 38 7.29 -0.83 14.49
C TRP A 38 8.41 -1.20 13.52
N GLY A 39 8.58 -2.50 13.25
CA GLY A 39 9.44 -2.97 12.15
C GLY A 39 10.88 -3.33 12.52
N THR A 40 11.17 -3.65 13.79
CA THR A 40 12.51 -4.09 14.23
C THR A 40 12.77 -5.58 13.94
N ALA A 41 14.00 -5.94 13.56
CA ALA A 41 14.40 -7.32 13.27
C ALA A 41 14.76 -8.16 14.53
N ALA A 42 14.69 -7.60 15.75
CA ALA A 42 15.26 -8.23 16.93
C ALA A 42 14.22 -9.06 17.71
N ARG A 43 14.16 -10.37 17.45
CA ARG A 43 13.29 -11.40 18.08
C ARG A 43 13.06 -11.24 19.61
N ASP A 44 14.01 -10.66 20.33
CA ASP A 44 13.97 -10.46 21.78
C ASP A 44 13.28 -9.15 22.23
N PHE A 45 13.18 -8.13 21.35
CA PHE A 45 12.50 -6.85 21.64
C PHE A 45 10.98 -6.92 21.41
N TRP A 46 10.51 -7.88 20.62
CA TRP A 46 9.10 -8.06 20.24
C TRP A 46 8.18 -8.44 21.41
N ARG A 47 8.70 -9.14 22.43
CA ARG A 47 7.88 -9.83 23.43
C ARG A 47 7.21 -8.91 24.45
N MET A 48 7.77 -7.73 24.73
CA MET A 48 7.33 -6.86 25.83
C MET A 48 6.74 -5.53 25.37
N PHE A 49 7.09 -5.10 24.15
CA PHE A 49 6.75 -3.77 23.67
C PHE A 49 5.57 -3.75 22.70
N TRP A 50 5.12 -4.89 22.16
CA TRP A 50 4.14 -4.88 21.08
C TRP A 50 2.76 -4.34 21.46
N GLU A 51 2.21 -4.72 22.61
CA GLU A 51 0.92 -4.15 23.08
C GLU A 51 1.04 -2.64 23.35
N LYS A 52 2.12 -2.22 24.00
CA LYS A 52 2.42 -0.81 24.26
C LYS A 52 2.66 -0.04 22.96
N SER A 53 3.31 -0.66 21.97
CA SER A 53 3.55 -0.08 20.65
C SER A 53 2.25 0.07 19.87
N LEU A 54 1.37 -0.94 19.88
CA LEU A 54 0.05 -0.88 19.26
C LEU A 54 -0.81 0.23 19.89
N ASP A 55 -0.78 0.36 21.21
CA ASP A 55 -1.48 1.44 21.91
C ASP A 55 -0.95 2.83 21.53
N GLN A 56 0.36 2.96 21.37
CA GLN A 56 0.99 4.21 20.94
C GLN A 56 0.77 4.53 19.46
N MET A 57 0.52 3.52 18.62
CA MET A 57 0.22 3.71 17.19
C MET A 57 -1.21 4.18 16.94
N GLN A 58 -2.15 4.02 17.89
CA GLN A 58 -3.55 4.36 17.69
C GLN A 58 -3.71 5.83 17.26
N LEU A 59 -4.49 6.06 16.20
CA LEU A 59 -4.94 7.40 15.87
C LEU A 59 -6.00 7.83 16.88
N ARG A 60 -5.63 8.77 17.76
CA ARG A 60 -6.49 9.24 18.87
C ARG A 60 -7.56 10.24 18.43
N SER A 61 -7.44 10.75 17.21
CA SER A 61 -8.40 11.62 16.55
C SER A 61 -8.57 11.13 15.11
N ALA A 62 -9.67 11.55 14.47
CA ALA A 62 -9.83 11.37 13.04
C ALA A 62 -8.60 11.94 12.31
N ASP A 63 -8.18 11.24 11.25
CA ASP A 63 -7.15 11.75 10.37
C ASP A 63 -7.67 13.02 9.70
N ASN A 64 -7.09 14.16 10.07
CA ASN A 64 -7.51 15.47 9.58
C ASN A 64 -7.01 15.77 8.16
N GLY A 65 -6.22 14.86 7.57
CA GLY A 65 -5.62 15.03 6.26
C GLY A 65 -4.45 16.00 6.24
N ASP A 66 -3.99 16.52 7.39
CA ASP A 66 -2.80 17.35 7.47
C ASP A 66 -1.55 16.53 7.17
N ASP A 67 -0.51 17.18 6.67
CA ASP A 67 0.74 16.48 6.37
C ASP A 67 1.40 15.93 7.63
N ASP A 68 1.17 16.52 8.81
CA ASP A 68 1.65 16.05 10.11
C ASP A 68 0.50 16.01 11.13
N LEU A 69 0.38 14.92 11.90
CA LEU A 69 -0.59 14.81 12.99
C LEU A 69 -0.09 15.44 14.30
N GLY A 70 1.21 15.70 14.40
CA GLY A 70 1.84 16.11 15.66
C GLY A 70 1.90 14.98 16.71
N ASP A 71 1.75 13.72 16.30
CA ASP A 71 1.82 12.56 17.20
C ASP A 71 3.25 12.01 17.41
N GLY A 72 4.23 12.64 16.75
CA GLY A 72 5.66 12.33 16.82
C GLY A 72 6.07 11.10 16.01
N ILE A 73 5.16 10.51 15.22
CA ILE A 73 5.43 9.26 14.49
C ILE A 73 5.83 9.53 13.04
N GLU A 74 6.95 8.93 12.65
CA GLU A 74 7.54 9.07 11.33
C GLU A 74 7.89 7.71 10.73
N ALA A 75 7.83 7.63 9.40
CA ALA A 75 8.26 6.45 8.65
C ALA A 75 9.73 6.61 8.22
N ILE A 76 10.62 5.78 8.77
CA ILE A 76 12.08 5.98 8.68
C ILE A 76 12.79 4.99 7.75
N GLY A 77 12.05 4.02 7.19
CA GLY A 77 12.61 3.01 6.28
C GLY A 77 11.63 1.91 5.97
N LEU A 78 12.01 0.99 5.09
CA LEU A 78 11.22 -0.21 4.81
C LEU A 78 11.61 -1.32 5.78
N VAL A 79 10.65 -2.19 6.10
CA VAL A 79 10.91 -3.36 6.95
C VAL A 79 11.87 -4.31 6.24
N SER A 80 13.02 -4.57 6.87
CA SER A 80 14.21 -5.05 6.19
C SER A 80 14.45 -6.57 6.20
N ASN A 81 13.62 -7.42 6.83
CA ASN A 81 13.71 -8.90 6.81
C ASN A 81 12.42 -9.57 7.29
N VAL A 82 12.30 -10.91 7.15
CA VAL A 82 11.13 -11.74 7.57
C VAL A 82 10.62 -11.32 8.93
N THR A 83 9.66 -10.43 8.90
CA THR A 83 8.89 -10.04 10.07
C THR A 83 7.69 -10.96 10.04
N ILE A 84 7.65 -11.93 10.95
CA ILE A 84 6.43 -12.71 11.16
C ILE A 84 5.47 -11.76 11.87
N VAL A 85 4.68 -11.02 11.09
CA VAL A 85 3.55 -10.26 11.63
C VAL A 85 2.42 -11.28 11.81
N PRO A 86 1.97 -11.59 13.04
CA PRO A 86 0.93 -12.59 13.26
C PRO A 86 -0.33 -12.26 12.45
N GLY A 87 -0.72 -13.13 11.52
CA GLY A 87 -1.91 -12.94 10.69
C GLY A 87 -1.74 -12.13 9.40
N LEU A 88 -0.55 -11.61 9.11
CA LEU A 88 -0.18 -11.07 7.81
C LEU A 88 0.79 -12.06 7.12
N LEU A 89 0.79 -12.05 5.78
CA LEU A 89 1.70 -12.85 4.97
C LEU A 89 3.14 -12.65 5.44
N LYS A 90 3.94 -13.72 5.31
CA LYS A 90 5.40 -13.65 5.48
C LYS A 90 5.93 -12.62 4.49
N ILE A 91 6.19 -11.39 4.95
CA ILE A 91 6.90 -10.41 4.15
C ILE A 91 8.34 -10.90 4.12
N ASP A 92 8.76 -11.56 3.05
CA ASP A 92 10.17 -11.65 2.72
C ASP A 92 10.62 -10.19 2.55
N GLY A 93 11.25 -9.63 3.60
CA GLY A 93 11.44 -8.19 3.78
C GLY A 93 11.91 -7.46 2.52
N TYR A 94 11.55 -6.19 2.40
CA TYR A 94 11.81 -5.38 1.19
C TYR A 94 13.30 -5.33 0.81
N SER A 95 14.22 -5.61 1.74
CA SER A 95 15.65 -5.76 1.46
C SER A 95 15.95 -6.79 0.37
N ASN A 96 15.22 -7.90 0.31
CA ASN A 96 15.42 -8.92 -0.72
C ASN A 96 15.04 -8.38 -2.10
N THR A 97 13.86 -7.74 -2.18
CA THR A 97 13.39 -7.07 -3.39
C THR A 97 14.37 -5.99 -3.83
N SER A 98 14.77 -5.10 -2.92
CA SER A 98 15.72 -4.03 -3.23
C SER A 98 17.08 -4.59 -3.68
N SER A 99 17.60 -5.60 -3.01
CA SER A 99 18.89 -6.22 -3.38
C SER A 99 18.80 -6.94 -4.73
N TYR A 100 17.68 -7.60 -5.01
CA TYR A 100 17.42 -8.21 -6.31
C TYR A 100 17.40 -7.15 -7.42
N LEU A 101 16.65 -6.06 -7.22
CA LEU A 101 16.54 -4.97 -8.19
C LEU A 101 17.91 -4.32 -8.45
N THR A 102 18.65 -3.94 -7.42
CA THR A 102 19.96 -3.28 -7.58
C THR A 102 21.06 -4.23 -8.04
N GLY A 103 20.90 -5.55 -7.82
CA GLY A 103 21.86 -6.57 -8.25
C GLY A 103 21.66 -7.05 -9.68
N ASN A 104 20.44 -6.92 -10.23
CA ASN A 104 20.08 -7.44 -11.56
C ASN A 104 19.74 -6.35 -12.58
N LEU A 105 19.53 -5.11 -12.14
CA LEU A 105 19.25 -3.96 -13.00
C LEU A 105 20.31 -2.87 -12.75
N PRO A 106 20.58 -1.98 -13.74
CA PRO A 106 21.51 -0.87 -13.57
C PRO A 106 20.89 0.26 -12.71
N LEU A 107 20.63 -0.09 -11.44
CA LEU A 107 19.97 0.70 -10.42
C LEU A 107 20.92 0.90 -9.23
N THR A 108 21.19 2.15 -8.91
CA THR A 108 22.02 2.57 -7.78
C THR A 108 21.13 3.22 -6.72
N ARG A 109 21.15 2.67 -5.50
CA ARG A 109 20.44 3.25 -4.34
C ARG A 109 20.87 4.70 -4.13
N GLY A 110 19.92 5.60 -3.98
CA GLY A 110 20.19 7.02 -3.76
C GLY A 110 20.48 7.83 -5.02
N GLU A 111 20.59 7.19 -6.20
CA GLU A 111 20.74 7.87 -7.48
C GLU A 111 19.49 7.72 -8.36
N ASN A 112 19.21 6.51 -8.86
CA ASN A 112 18.06 6.20 -9.70
C ASN A 112 17.17 5.09 -9.13
N TYR A 113 17.44 4.67 -7.89
CA TYR A 113 16.58 3.78 -7.12
C TYR A 113 16.38 4.31 -5.71
N PHE A 114 15.12 4.39 -5.31
CA PHE A 114 14.72 4.82 -3.98
C PHE A 114 13.65 3.93 -3.39
N GLU A 115 13.66 3.83 -2.07
CA GLU A 115 12.58 3.27 -1.29
C GLU A 115 11.77 4.42 -0.68
N PHE A 116 10.45 4.30 -0.67
CA PHE A 116 9.57 5.34 -0.16
C PHE A 116 8.80 4.83 1.07
N PRO A 117 9.38 4.96 2.29
CA PRO A 117 8.63 4.69 3.52
C PRO A 117 7.54 5.74 3.71
N TYR A 118 6.38 5.31 4.22
CA TYR A 118 5.28 6.21 4.57
C TYR A 118 4.54 5.71 5.81
N ASP A 119 3.81 6.62 6.45
CA ASP A 119 3.00 6.28 7.61
C ASP A 119 1.72 5.56 7.15
N TRP A 120 1.79 4.24 7.17
CA TRP A 120 0.74 3.34 6.71
C TRP A 120 -0.51 3.32 7.60
N ARG A 121 -0.59 4.15 8.65
CA ARG A 121 -1.79 4.34 9.48
C ARG A 121 -2.74 5.40 8.90
N ARG A 122 -2.17 6.35 8.16
CA ARG A 122 -2.79 7.59 7.69
C ARG A 122 -3.68 7.38 6.46
N ASP A 123 -4.51 8.36 6.15
CA ASP A 123 -5.15 8.47 4.84
C ASP A 123 -4.08 8.43 3.73
N ASN A 124 -4.26 7.53 2.76
CA ASN A 124 -3.35 7.35 1.63
C ASN A 124 -3.15 8.63 0.80
N ARG A 125 -4.09 9.59 0.83
CA ARG A 125 -3.93 10.92 0.21
C ARG A 125 -2.76 11.71 0.80
N VAL A 126 -2.54 11.61 2.12
CA VAL A 126 -1.42 12.27 2.79
C VAL A 126 -0.09 11.70 2.28
N SER A 127 -0.03 10.39 2.17
CA SER A 127 1.14 9.68 1.67
C SER A 127 1.38 9.95 0.17
N ALA A 128 0.31 10.11 -0.61
CA ALA A 128 0.40 10.46 -2.03
C ALA A 128 0.94 11.88 -2.27
N ARG A 129 0.55 12.88 -1.45
CA ARG A 129 1.13 14.23 -1.52
C ARG A 129 2.60 14.26 -1.08
N ARG A 130 2.96 13.46 -0.09
CA ARG A 130 4.39 13.26 0.28
C ARG A 130 5.16 12.61 -0.87
N LEU A 131 4.57 11.61 -1.53
CA LEU A 131 5.16 10.94 -2.70
C LEU A 131 5.34 11.90 -3.88
N GLU A 132 4.36 12.76 -4.16
CA GLU A 132 4.46 13.79 -5.20
C GLU A 132 5.70 14.66 -5.01
N ARG A 133 5.87 15.25 -3.82
CA ARG A 133 7.02 16.13 -3.52
C ARG A 133 8.34 15.37 -3.63
N PHE A 134 8.39 14.17 -3.07
CA PHE A 134 9.55 13.29 -3.16
C PHE A 134 9.91 12.99 -4.62
N CYS A 135 8.94 12.59 -5.43
CA CYS A 135 9.11 12.26 -6.84
C CYS A 135 9.52 13.47 -7.68
N HIS A 136 8.94 14.65 -7.42
CA HIS A 136 9.32 15.89 -8.09
C HIS A 136 10.80 16.22 -7.85
N GLU A 137 11.25 16.16 -6.59
CA GLU A 137 12.64 16.40 -6.22
C GLU A 137 13.57 15.36 -6.88
N LYS A 138 13.31 14.07 -6.67
CA LYS A 138 14.22 13.01 -7.15
C LYS A 138 14.27 12.90 -8.66
N LEU A 139 13.14 13.10 -9.36
CA LEU A 139 13.13 13.07 -10.81
C LEU A 139 13.91 14.24 -11.41
N LYS A 140 13.78 15.43 -10.82
CA LYS A 140 14.57 16.61 -11.24
C LYS A 140 16.07 16.33 -11.09
N LEU A 141 16.52 15.89 -9.91
CA LEU A 141 17.92 15.54 -9.69
C LEU A 141 18.41 14.46 -10.66
N TRP A 142 17.58 13.43 -10.91
CA TRP A 142 17.98 12.36 -11.81
C TRP A 142 18.12 12.83 -13.26
N ARG A 143 17.24 13.70 -13.76
CA ARG A 143 17.37 14.30 -15.11
C ARG A 143 18.66 15.09 -15.25
N GLU A 144 19.00 15.89 -14.25
CA GLU A 144 20.26 16.66 -14.21
C GLU A 144 21.50 15.74 -14.17
N LEU A 145 21.51 14.72 -13.29
CA LEU A 145 22.64 13.79 -13.12
C LEU A 145 22.83 12.84 -14.30
N SER A 146 21.74 12.43 -14.95
CA SER A 146 21.77 11.51 -16.09
C SER A 146 21.95 12.22 -17.43
N GLY A 147 21.63 13.52 -17.50
CA GLY A 147 21.54 14.27 -18.76
C GLY A 147 20.34 13.87 -19.62
N ASN A 148 19.37 13.15 -19.06
CA ASN A 148 18.19 12.66 -19.78
C ASN A 148 16.91 13.39 -19.32
N GLU A 149 16.58 14.49 -20.00
CA GLU A 149 15.33 15.25 -19.75
C GLU A 149 14.06 14.42 -19.95
N ALA A 150 14.12 13.36 -20.77
CA ALA A 150 12.99 12.46 -21.01
C ALA A 150 12.83 11.36 -19.95
N ALA A 151 13.68 11.33 -18.91
CA ALA A 151 13.54 10.41 -17.79
C ALA A 151 12.16 10.57 -17.14
N LYS A 152 11.55 9.45 -16.80
CA LYS A 152 10.26 9.34 -16.10
C LYS A 152 10.43 8.48 -14.85
N ILE A 153 9.33 8.26 -14.13
CA ILE A 153 9.30 7.45 -12.91
C ILE A 153 8.71 6.06 -13.21
N VAL A 154 9.29 5.04 -12.62
CA VAL A 154 8.75 3.68 -12.58
C VAL A 154 8.49 3.32 -11.11
N PHE A 155 7.24 3.03 -10.79
CA PHE A 155 6.87 2.54 -9.48
C PHE A 155 6.84 1.03 -9.44
N ILE A 156 7.39 0.46 -8.36
CA ILE A 156 7.14 -0.91 -7.94
C ILE A 156 6.42 -0.79 -6.61
N ALA A 157 5.16 -1.19 -6.55
CA ALA A 157 4.32 -0.94 -5.39
C ALA A 157 3.68 -2.25 -4.90
N HIS A 158 3.89 -2.55 -3.63
CA HIS A 158 3.31 -3.74 -3.00
C HIS A 158 2.01 -3.39 -2.27
N SER A 159 0.97 -4.20 -2.46
CA SER A 159 -0.30 -4.11 -1.75
C SER A 159 -0.84 -2.66 -1.72
N MET A 160 -1.11 -2.11 -0.54
CA MET A 160 -1.62 -0.75 -0.34
C MET A 160 -0.74 0.36 -0.95
N GLY A 161 0.57 0.15 -1.09
CA GLY A 161 1.46 1.11 -1.74
C GLY A 161 1.05 1.40 -3.19
N GLY A 162 0.37 0.45 -3.85
CA GLY A 162 -0.18 0.66 -5.18
C GLY A 162 -1.33 1.66 -5.19
N LEU A 163 -2.12 1.75 -4.13
CA LEU A 163 -3.17 2.77 -3.98
C LEU A 163 -2.58 4.17 -3.77
N VAL A 164 -1.50 4.27 -2.97
CA VAL A 164 -0.75 5.53 -2.79
C VAL A 164 -0.19 6.01 -4.12
N ALA A 165 0.51 5.13 -4.85
CA ALA A 165 1.06 5.45 -6.17
C ALA A 165 -0.05 5.79 -7.18
N ARG A 166 -1.17 5.06 -7.17
CA ARG A 166 -2.29 5.32 -8.06
C ARG A 166 -2.95 6.67 -7.80
N TYR A 167 -3.13 7.05 -6.54
CA TYR A 167 -3.65 8.38 -6.20
C TYR A 167 -2.71 9.49 -6.67
N TYR A 168 -1.39 9.35 -6.48
CA TYR A 168 -0.42 10.30 -7.02
C TYR A 168 -0.50 10.41 -8.55
N ILE A 169 -0.54 9.27 -9.24
CA ILE A 169 -0.62 9.24 -10.71
C ILE A 169 -1.87 9.94 -11.20
N GLU A 170 -3.03 9.57 -10.66
CA GLU A 170 -4.31 10.00 -11.23
C GLU A 170 -4.76 11.36 -10.71
N CYS A 171 -4.70 11.57 -9.39
CA CYS A 171 -5.28 12.73 -8.72
C CYS A 171 -4.29 13.89 -8.53
N LEU A 172 -2.98 13.62 -8.58
CA LEU A 172 -1.92 14.62 -8.35
C LEU A 172 -1.01 14.76 -9.59
N GLU A 173 -1.59 14.55 -10.77
CA GLU A 173 -0.95 14.74 -12.08
C GLU A 173 0.33 13.91 -12.34
N GLY A 174 0.61 12.88 -11.52
CA GLY A 174 1.76 12.00 -11.71
C GLY A 174 1.75 11.29 -13.06
N TRP A 175 0.58 11.11 -13.69
CA TRP A 175 0.43 10.55 -15.04
C TRP A 175 1.28 11.25 -16.10
N LYS A 176 1.68 12.52 -15.89
CA LYS A 176 2.55 13.28 -16.80
C LYS A 176 4.01 12.83 -16.72
N CYS A 177 4.48 12.37 -15.57
CA CYS A 177 5.89 12.08 -15.31
C CYS A 177 6.18 10.61 -14.95
N VAL A 178 5.15 9.79 -14.78
CA VAL A 178 5.26 8.35 -14.48
C VAL A 178 5.14 7.55 -15.78
N ARG A 179 6.15 6.73 -16.06
CA ARG A 179 6.15 5.80 -17.20
C ARG A 179 5.32 4.57 -16.88
N SER A 180 5.56 3.97 -15.71
CA SER A 180 4.94 2.69 -15.35
C SER A 180 4.64 2.60 -13.86
N LEU A 181 3.52 1.97 -13.53
CA LEU A 181 3.19 1.47 -12.21
C LEU A 181 3.10 -0.05 -12.26
N ILE A 182 4.04 -0.73 -11.62
CA ILE A 182 4.04 -2.18 -11.43
C ILE A 182 3.50 -2.44 -10.03
N THR A 183 2.34 -3.10 -9.93
CA THR A 183 1.74 -3.44 -8.63
C THR A 183 1.85 -4.92 -8.31
N LEU A 184 2.13 -5.25 -7.06
CA LEU A 184 2.19 -6.61 -6.54
C LEU A 184 1.05 -6.80 -5.53
N GLY A 185 -0.02 -7.50 -5.91
CA GLY A 185 -1.16 -7.79 -5.01
C GLY A 185 -1.88 -6.54 -4.49
N THR A 186 -1.99 -5.48 -5.30
CA THR A 186 -2.68 -4.24 -4.89
C THR A 186 -4.20 -4.43 -4.89
N PRO A 187 -4.89 -4.20 -3.76
CA PRO A 187 -6.34 -4.31 -3.68
C PRO A 187 -7.04 -3.08 -4.27
N TYR A 188 -7.03 -2.95 -5.60
CA TYR A 188 -7.64 -1.80 -6.30
C TYR A 188 -9.12 -1.60 -5.96
N ARG A 189 -9.84 -2.66 -5.59
CA ARG A 189 -11.26 -2.61 -5.21
C ARG A 189 -11.51 -2.97 -3.75
N GLY A 190 -10.45 -3.03 -2.94
CA GLY A 190 -10.49 -3.47 -1.55
C GLY A 190 -10.29 -4.97 -1.35
N SER A 191 -10.26 -5.39 -0.08
CA SER A 191 -10.03 -6.77 0.37
C SER A 191 -10.91 -7.09 1.58
N LEU A 192 -11.42 -8.32 1.61
CA LEU A 192 -12.22 -8.84 2.73
C LEU A 192 -11.39 -8.95 4.03
N ASN A 193 -10.05 -9.00 3.96
CA ASN A 193 -9.19 -9.01 5.14
C ASN A 193 -9.26 -7.71 5.95
N ALA A 194 -9.50 -6.57 5.28
CA ALA A 194 -9.71 -5.29 5.96
C ALA A 194 -11.04 -5.31 6.74
N LEU A 195 -12.10 -5.84 6.13
CA LEU A 195 -13.40 -5.98 6.76
C LEU A 195 -13.36 -6.95 7.96
N ASP A 196 -12.69 -8.11 7.79
CA ASP A 196 -12.46 -9.08 8.86
C ASP A 196 -11.69 -8.44 10.04
N SER A 197 -10.62 -7.71 9.74
CA SER A 197 -9.81 -7.01 10.76
C SER A 197 -10.62 -5.99 11.56
N ILE A 198 -11.52 -5.26 10.90
CA ILE A 198 -12.42 -4.30 11.57
C ILE A 198 -13.47 -5.04 12.40
N CYS A 199 -14.23 -5.95 11.79
CA CYS A 199 -15.42 -6.55 12.41
C CYS A 199 -15.06 -7.61 13.47
N ASN A 200 -14.15 -8.53 13.12
CA ASN A 200 -13.77 -9.65 13.98
C ASN A 200 -12.55 -9.34 14.85
N GLY A 201 -11.79 -8.31 14.50
CA GLY A 201 -10.57 -7.91 15.21
C GLY A 201 -9.34 -8.68 14.76
N THR A 202 -8.18 -8.27 15.28
CA THR A 202 -6.86 -8.80 14.88
C THR A 202 -6.19 -9.51 16.06
N LYS A 203 -6.94 -10.36 16.76
CA LYS A 203 -6.41 -11.19 17.86
C LYS A 203 -5.61 -12.35 17.30
N LYS A 204 -4.36 -12.52 17.74
CA LYS A 204 -3.51 -13.63 17.31
C LYS A 204 -2.80 -14.24 18.51
N LYS A 205 -2.74 -15.57 18.51
CA LYS A 205 -1.96 -16.33 19.49
C LYS A 205 -0.59 -16.63 18.92
N PHE A 206 0.47 -16.21 19.60
CA PHE A 206 1.84 -16.49 19.22
C PHE A 206 2.63 -16.97 20.44
N ALA A 207 3.28 -18.13 20.32
CA ALA A 207 4.11 -18.72 21.38
C ALA A 207 3.45 -18.78 22.78
N GLY A 208 2.12 -18.96 22.84
CA GLY A 208 1.35 -19.04 24.09
C GLY A 208 0.77 -17.73 24.60
N PHE A 209 1.05 -16.60 23.95
CA PHE A 209 0.52 -15.28 24.30
C PHE A 209 -0.52 -14.82 23.28
N GLU A 210 -1.58 -14.19 23.75
CA GLU A 210 -2.56 -13.51 22.90
C GLU A 210 -2.15 -12.05 22.74
N VAL A 211 -2.12 -11.58 21.50
CA VAL A 211 -1.86 -10.18 21.17
C VAL A 211 -3.09 -9.65 20.47
N ASP A 212 -3.61 -8.52 20.94
CA ASP A 212 -4.78 -7.86 20.38
C ASP A 212 -4.42 -6.50 19.76
N GLY A 213 -4.35 -6.45 18.43
CA GLY A 213 -4.17 -5.21 17.68
C GLY A 213 -5.46 -4.49 17.30
N SER A 214 -6.63 -5.00 17.68
CA SER A 214 -7.91 -4.61 17.08
C SER A 214 -8.18 -3.12 17.22
N HIS A 215 -7.94 -2.55 18.40
CA HIS A 215 -8.13 -1.12 18.66
C HIS A 215 -7.24 -0.24 17.77
N ALA A 216 -5.97 -0.60 17.62
CA ALA A 216 -5.03 0.13 16.76
C ALA A 216 -5.42 0.04 15.30
N PHE A 217 -5.64 -1.16 14.77
CA PHE A 217 -6.00 -1.33 13.37
C PHE A 217 -7.33 -0.66 13.02
N ARG A 218 -8.34 -0.75 13.90
CA ARG A 218 -9.61 -0.02 13.73
C ARG A 218 -9.42 1.51 13.74
N SER A 219 -8.37 2.05 14.35
CA SER A 219 -8.12 3.48 14.32
C SER A 219 -7.52 3.97 12.98
N PHE A 220 -6.95 3.10 12.14
CA PHE A 220 -6.20 3.50 10.95
C PHE A 220 -7.09 3.83 9.76
N GLN A 221 -6.98 5.04 9.20
CA GLN A 221 -7.78 5.46 8.05
C GLN A 221 -7.43 4.68 6.79
N SER A 222 -6.16 4.31 6.64
CA SER A 222 -5.69 3.43 5.57
C SER A 222 -6.40 2.08 5.54
N LEU A 223 -6.75 1.51 6.69
CA LEU A 223 -7.45 0.22 6.76
C LEU A 223 -8.87 0.33 6.19
N TYR A 224 -9.57 1.42 6.46
CA TYR A 224 -10.86 1.70 5.85
C TYR A 224 -10.74 1.84 4.32
N GLN A 225 -9.67 2.47 3.82
CA GLN A 225 -9.39 2.58 2.38
C GLN A 225 -9.07 1.23 1.72
N LEU A 226 -8.90 0.15 2.48
CA LEU A 226 -8.79 -1.22 1.98
C LEU A 226 -10.13 -1.99 2.00
N LEU A 227 -11.23 -1.38 2.46
CA LEU A 227 -12.54 -2.01 2.44
C LEU A 227 -13.02 -2.27 0.99
N PRO A 228 -13.77 -3.37 0.75
CA PRO A 228 -14.37 -3.64 -0.55
C PRO A 228 -15.29 -2.50 -1.00
N THR A 229 -15.14 -2.10 -2.26
CA THR A 229 -15.91 -1.02 -2.90
C THR A 229 -17.17 -1.51 -3.63
N TYR A 230 -17.36 -2.82 -3.68
CA TYR A 230 -18.45 -3.52 -4.34
C TYR A 230 -19.29 -4.33 -3.34
N PRO A 231 -20.51 -4.76 -3.71
CA PRO A 231 -21.36 -5.52 -2.80
C PRO A 231 -20.75 -6.87 -2.45
N VAL A 232 -20.51 -7.11 -1.16
CA VAL A 232 -19.84 -8.32 -0.63
C VAL A 232 -20.44 -8.85 0.66
N ILE A 233 -21.41 -8.15 1.26
CA ILE A 233 -21.99 -8.51 2.56
C ILE A 233 -23.41 -9.04 2.38
N ASP A 234 -23.65 -10.26 2.86
CA ASP A 234 -24.97 -10.87 2.99
C ASP A 234 -25.46 -10.76 4.44
N LEU A 235 -26.69 -10.28 4.66
CA LEU A 235 -27.30 -10.18 5.99
C LEU A 235 -28.11 -11.45 6.38
N GLY A 236 -27.93 -12.54 5.63
CA GLY A 236 -28.66 -13.80 5.78
C GLY A 236 -29.89 -13.91 4.86
N ASP A 237 -30.04 -12.99 3.91
CA ASP A 237 -31.15 -12.94 2.96
C ASP A 237 -30.73 -13.21 1.50
N GLY A 238 -29.44 -13.49 1.27
CA GLY A 238 -28.89 -13.76 -0.06
C GLY A 238 -28.61 -12.50 -0.89
N ALA A 239 -28.92 -11.30 -0.37
CA ALA A 239 -28.70 -10.05 -1.08
C ALA A 239 -27.37 -9.40 -0.66
N LEU A 240 -26.43 -9.30 -1.61
CA LEU A 240 -25.13 -8.66 -1.38
C LEU A 240 -25.26 -7.13 -1.30
N ARG A 241 -24.63 -6.56 -0.28
CA ARG A 241 -24.60 -5.13 0.03
C ARG A 241 -23.17 -4.63 0.16
N ARG A 242 -22.96 -3.34 -0.06
CA ARG A 242 -21.66 -2.70 0.19
C ARG A 242 -21.44 -2.44 1.67
N THR A 243 -20.18 -2.25 2.04
CA THR A 243 -19.76 -1.82 3.39
C THR A 243 -20.40 -0.49 3.82
N THR A 244 -20.75 0.38 2.87
CA THR A 244 -21.41 1.67 3.14
C THR A 244 -22.94 1.57 3.28
N GLU A 245 -23.52 0.39 3.08
CA GLU A 245 -24.98 0.17 3.02
C GLU A 245 -25.49 -0.65 4.21
N VAL A 246 -24.61 -1.03 5.12
CA VAL A 246 -24.91 -1.91 6.25
C VAL A 246 -24.31 -1.37 7.55
N ASP A 247 -24.92 -1.75 8.67
CA ASP A 247 -24.36 -1.57 10.00
C ASP A 247 -23.71 -2.88 10.45
N LEU A 248 -22.40 -2.86 10.69
CA LEU A 248 -21.60 -4.02 11.09
C LEU A 248 -20.82 -3.71 12.37
N PRO A 249 -20.53 -4.72 13.20
CA PRO A 249 -19.74 -4.53 14.42
C PRO A 249 -18.45 -3.75 14.17
N PHE A 250 -18.25 -2.66 14.92
CA PHE A 250 -17.05 -1.80 14.89
C PHE A 250 -16.77 -1.08 13.56
N LEU A 251 -17.61 -1.21 12.54
CA LEU A 251 -17.45 -0.51 11.28
C LEU A 251 -18.02 0.92 11.40
N GLU A 252 -17.16 1.93 11.33
CA GLU A 252 -17.60 3.33 11.36
C GLU A 252 -18.10 3.77 9.97
N ALA A 253 -19.40 4.08 9.85
CA ALA A 253 -20.05 4.45 8.59
C ALA A 253 -19.40 5.65 7.89
N ASP A 254 -19.06 6.72 8.62
CA ASP A 254 -18.45 7.92 8.04
C ASP A 254 -17.07 7.62 7.43
N ARG A 255 -16.29 6.74 8.06
CA ARG A 255 -14.97 6.35 7.58
C ARG A 255 -15.05 5.40 6.40
N ALA A 256 -16.04 4.50 6.38
CA ALA A 256 -16.35 3.69 5.22
C ALA A 256 -16.77 4.55 4.02
N ALA A 257 -17.57 5.59 4.24
CA ALA A 257 -17.97 6.54 3.21
C ALA A 257 -16.77 7.35 2.68
N GLN A 258 -15.90 7.86 3.55
CA GLN A 258 -14.65 8.55 3.15
C GLN A 258 -13.71 7.65 2.37
N ALA A 259 -13.60 6.38 2.75
CA ALA A 259 -12.84 5.37 2.03
C ALA A 259 -13.45 5.09 0.64
N ARG A 260 -14.77 5.03 0.51
CA ARG A 260 -15.42 4.89 -0.80
C ARG A 260 -15.16 6.11 -1.69
N ALA A 261 -15.19 7.31 -1.11
CA ALA A 261 -14.89 8.55 -1.82
C ALA A 261 -13.43 8.57 -2.34
N PHE A 262 -12.47 8.06 -1.55
CA PHE A 262 -11.08 7.90 -2.00
C PHE A 262 -10.95 7.09 -3.28
N HIS A 263 -11.67 5.96 -3.37
CA HIS A 263 -11.67 5.15 -4.60
C HIS A 263 -12.41 5.83 -5.75
N SER A 264 -13.51 6.54 -5.50
CA SER A 264 -14.22 7.32 -6.53
C SER A 264 -13.32 8.40 -7.13
N GLU A 265 -12.58 9.14 -6.30
CA GLU A 265 -11.66 10.19 -6.75
C GLU A 265 -10.62 9.63 -7.74
N ILE A 266 -10.05 8.45 -7.44
CA ILE A 266 -9.11 7.77 -8.33
C ILE A 266 -9.78 7.36 -9.63
N GLU A 267 -10.97 6.78 -9.58
CA GLU A 267 -11.71 6.29 -10.76
C GLU A 267 -12.12 7.45 -11.70
N GLU A 268 -12.63 8.54 -11.12
CA GLU A 268 -13.02 9.76 -11.83
C GLU A 268 -11.80 10.43 -12.47
N ALA A 269 -10.70 10.60 -11.71
CA ALA A 269 -9.47 11.19 -12.21
C ALA A 269 -8.84 10.33 -13.31
N ALA A 270 -8.78 9.00 -13.13
CA ALA A 270 -8.27 8.08 -14.14
C ALA A 270 -9.07 8.16 -15.45
N SER A 271 -10.39 8.24 -15.35
CA SER A 271 -11.28 8.38 -16.52
C SER A 271 -11.04 9.71 -17.24
N ALA A 272 -10.88 10.80 -16.49
CA ALA A 272 -10.58 12.12 -17.04
C ALA A 272 -9.19 12.17 -17.71
N ASN A 273 -8.16 11.60 -17.07
CA ASN A 273 -6.79 11.53 -17.61
C ASN A 273 -6.74 10.72 -18.90
N VAL A 274 -7.45 9.58 -18.95
CA VAL A 274 -7.60 8.77 -20.16
C VAL A 274 -8.18 9.60 -21.31
N ALA A 275 -9.20 10.42 -21.06
CA ALA A 275 -9.80 11.29 -22.06
C ALA A 275 -8.87 12.45 -22.50
N ALA A 276 -7.99 12.91 -21.62
CA ALA A 276 -7.08 14.04 -21.90
C ALA A 276 -5.84 13.66 -22.73
N VAL A 277 -5.42 12.39 -22.73
CA VAL A 277 -4.20 11.97 -23.42
C VAL A 277 -4.43 11.76 -24.91
N ALA A 278 -3.77 12.58 -25.74
CA ALA A 278 -3.87 12.53 -27.21
C ALA A 278 -3.21 11.29 -27.85
N ASN A 279 -2.14 10.76 -27.25
CA ASN A 279 -1.42 9.59 -27.74
C ASN A 279 -1.34 8.50 -26.67
N LEU A 280 -1.85 7.30 -26.96
CA LEU A 280 -1.88 6.18 -26.03
C LEU A 280 -0.49 5.82 -25.48
N ASN A 281 0.59 6.08 -26.24
CA ASN A 281 1.97 5.83 -25.80
C ASN A 281 2.45 6.78 -24.71
N ASP A 282 1.77 7.92 -24.51
CA ASP A 282 2.12 8.88 -23.46
C ASP A 282 1.46 8.56 -22.11
N ARG A 283 0.54 7.58 -22.08
CA ARG A 283 -0.11 7.14 -20.85
C ARG A 283 0.85 6.39 -19.95
N THR A 284 0.67 6.56 -18.64
CA THR A 284 1.28 5.69 -17.65
C THR A 284 0.81 4.25 -17.87
N ARG A 285 1.77 3.33 -18.01
CA ARG A 285 1.49 1.90 -18.13
C ARG A 285 1.24 1.30 -16.75
N ILE A 286 0.09 0.68 -16.54
CA ILE A 286 -0.22 -0.04 -15.31
C ILE A 286 -0.02 -1.54 -15.56
N VAL A 287 0.81 -2.19 -14.74
CA VAL A 287 1.17 -3.61 -14.85
C VAL A 287 0.83 -4.29 -13.52
N PRO A 288 -0.40 -4.83 -13.38
CA PRO A 288 -0.76 -5.59 -12.20
C PRO A 288 -0.16 -7.00 -12.23
N VAL A 289 0.53 -7.37 -11.17
CA VAL A 289 0.96 -8.73 -10.85
C VAL A 289 0.08 -9.22 -9.71
N ILE A 290 -0.73 -10.24 -9.99
CA ILE A 290 -1.73 -10.78 -9.06
C ILE A 290 -1.47 -12.27 -8.80
N GLY A 291 -1.81 -12.74 -7.61
CA GLY A 291 -1.98 -14.17 -7.32
C GLY A 291 -3.44 -14.57 -7.60
N ILE A 292 -3.66 -15.78 -8.10
CA ILE A 292 -4.98 -16.20 -8.60
C ILE A 292 -5.52 -17.49 -7.97
N ASP A 293 -4.67 -18.42 -7.51
CA ASP A 293 -5.13 -19.78 -7.13
C ASP A 293 -5.11 -20.07 -5.62
N GLN A 294 -5.07 -19.04 -4.78
CA GLN A 294 -4.92 -19.21 -3.34
C GLN A 294 -6.28 -18.99 -2.64
N PRO A 295 -6.62 -19.80 -1.61
CA PRO A 295 -7.90 -19.65 -0.92
C PRO A 295 -8.05 -18.24 -0.32
N THR A 296 -9.03 -17.49 -0.81
CA THR A 296 -9.20 -16.07 -0.51
C THR A 296 -10.66 -15.80 -0.11
N SER A 297 -10.87 -14.92 0.87
CA SER A 297 -12.22 -14.50 1.25
C SER A 297 -12.79 -13.56 0.20
N GLN A 298 -13.99 -13.85 -0.31
CA GLN A 298 -14.62 -13.13 -1.42
C GLN A 298 -15.93 -12.44 -1.03
N SER A 299 -16.62 -12.96 -0.02
CA SER A 299 -17.79 -12.32 0.58
C SER A 299 -17.82 -12.53 2.09
N ALA A 300 -18.77 -11.89 2.76
CA ALA A 300 -19.00 -12.07 4.18
C ALA A 300 -20.49 -12.17 4.49
N MET A 301 -20.85 -12.96 5.51
CA MET A 301 -22.23 -13.10 5.97
C MET A 301 -22.35 -12.70 7.44
N TRP A 302 -23.37 -11.91 7.76
CA TRP A 302 -23.71 -11.55 9.13
C TRP A 302 -25.21 -11.58 9.39
N ALA A 303 -25.68 -12.62 10.08
CA ALA A 303 -27.10 -12.82 10.39
C ALA A 303 -27.55 -12.10 11.67
N GLY A 304 -26.97 -10.93 11.98
CA GLY A 304 -27.37 -10.08 13.12
C GLY A 304 -26.86 -10.50 14.50
N ALA A 305 -26.10 -11.59 14.61
CA ALA A 305 -25.46 -12.01 15.87
C ALA A 305 -24.16 -12.78 15.63
N GLY A 306 -23.22 -12.65 16.57
CA GLY A 306 -21.92 -13.32 16.50
C GLY A 306 -20.91 -12.66 15.56
N PRO A 307 -19.77 -13.32 15.29
CA PRO A 307 -18.73 -12.81 14.40
C PRO A 307 -19.21 -12.77 12.94
N LEU A 308 -18.64 -11.85 12.17
CA LEU A 308 -18.80 -11.78 10.72
C LEU A 308 -18.20 -13.05 10.10
N GLN A 309 -18.98 -13.80 9.31
CA GLN A 309 -18.50 -15.03 8.69
C GLN A 309 -17.85 -14.72 7.35
N MET A 310 -16.55 -14.98 7.22
CA MET A 310 -15.82 -14.80 5.97
C MET A 310 -16.03 -16.02 5.07
N LEU A 311 -16.47 -15.78 3.83
CA LEU A 311 -16.79 -16.82 2.86
C LEU A 311 -15.79 -16.77 1.71
N ARG A 312 -15.41 -17.96 1.20
CA ARG A 312 -14.51 -18.09 0.04
C ARG A 312 -15.19 -17.92 -1.30
N SER A 313 -16.51 -17.86 -1.32
CA SER A 313 -17.27 -17.68 -2.53
C SER A 313 -18.00 -16.34 -2.54
N ILE A 314 -18.32 -15.86 -3.74
CA ILE A 314 -19.25 -14.76 -3.96
C ILE A 314 -20.28 -15.22 -4.98
N GLY A 315 -21.57 -15.06 -4.69
CA GLY A 315 -22.64 -15.60 -5.56
C GLY A 315 -22.63 -17.13 -5.73
N GLY A 316 -21.91 -17.87 -4.88
CA GLY A 316 -21.76 -19.33 -4.95
C GLY A 316 -20.52 -19.83 -5.70
N GLU A 317 -19.72 -18.94 -6.28
CA GLU A 317 -18.50 -19.28 -7.04
C GLU A 317 -17.24 -18.90 -6.24
N ASP A 318 -16.19 -19.73 -6.30
CA ASP A 318 -14.88 -19.47 -5.68
C ASP A 318 -13.86 -19.17 -6.79
N ASP A 319 -13.71 -17.89 -7.11
CA ASP A 319 -12.74 -17.37 -8.08
C ASP A 319 -11.27 -17.33 -7.58
N GLY A 320 -10.98 -17.81 -6.37
CA GLY A 320 -9.63 -17.77 -5.80
C GLY A 320 -9.11 -16.36 -5.49
N GLY A 321 -7.78 -16.18 -5.59
CA GLY A 321 -7.07 -14.93 -5.27
C GLY A 321 -5.66 -15.16 -4.73
N ASP A 322 -5.16 -14.22 -3.92
CA ASP A 322 -3.80 -14.23 -3.33
C ASP A 322 -3.76 -14.40 -1.79
N GLN A 323 -4.82 -14.98 -1.21
CA GLN A 323 -5.12 -15.04 0.24
C GLN A 323 -5.55 -13.71 0.87
N THR A 324 -5.47 -12.60 0.12
CA THR A 324 -5.89 -11.28 0.58
C THR A 324 -6.88 -10.63 -0.37
N VAL A 325 -6.57 -10.61 -1.66
CA VAL A 325 -7.30 -9.91 -2.71
C VAL A 325 -7.93 -10.95 -3.62
N PRO A 326 -9.28 -10.94 -3.78
CA PRO A 326 -9.96 -11.71 -4.82
C PRO A 326 -9.49 -11.31 -6.23
N GLN A 327 -9.68 -12.21 -7.20
CA GLN A 327 -9.29 -12.00 -8.60
C GLN A 327 -9.96 -10.77 -9.26
#